data_AF-A0A1G9KKM3-F1
#
_entry.id   AF-A0A1G9KKM3-F1
#
_cell.length_a   1.000
_cell.length_b   1.000
_cell.length_c   1.000
_cell.angle_alpha   90.00
_cell.angle_beta   90.00
_cell.angle_gamma   90.00
#
_symmetry.space_group_name_H-M   'P 1'
#
loop_
_entity.id
_entity.type
_entity.pdbx_description
1 polymer ?
#
loop_
_entity_poly.entity_id
_entity_poly.type
_entity_poly.pdbx_seq_one_letter_code
_entity_poly.pdbx_strand_id
1 'polypeptide(L)'
;MGLSMCLAGSAITLKDGVVEQSNFSDYTVARITDVPEFDIHIVPSAEPPTGMGEPGLPPLAPAFANAIARLTGKPLRQLPFNLT
;
A
#
# COMPACT_ATOMS: atom_id res chain seq x y z
N MET A 1 -3.49 -3.26 5.04
CA MET A 1 -4.14 -2.81 3.77
C MET A 1 -3.21 -1.97 2.94
N GLY A 2 -2.78 -0.79 3.40
CA GLY A 2 -1.97 0.11 2.55
C GLY A 2 -0.70 -0.52 2.00
N LEU A 3 0.11 -1.19 2.85
CA LEU A 3 1.36 -1.79 2.40
C LEU A 3 1.10 -2.88 1.37
N SER A 4 0.10 -3.73 1.61
CA SER A 4 -0.30 -4.81 0.70
C SER A 4 -0.52 -4.30 -0.73
N MET A 5 -1.21 -3.16 -0.90
CA MET A 5 -1.50 -2.58 -2.22
C MET A 5 -0.24 -2.13 -2.98
N CYS A 6 0.85 -1.89 -2.26
CA CYS A 6 2.13 -1.48 -2.84
C CYS A 6 2.98 -2.67 -3.30
N LEU A 7 2.72 -3.88 -2.81
CA LEU A 7 3.54 -5.07 -3.05
C LEU A 7 3.23 -5.71 -4.41
N ALA A 8 4.28 -6.20 -5.09
CA ALA A 8 4.10 -6.98 -6.31
C ALA A 8 3.19 -8.21 -6.06
N GLY A 9 2.33 -8.51 -7.04
CA GLY A 9 1.37 -9.62 -6.95
C GLY A 9 0.08 -9.31 -6.19
N SER A 10 -0.12 -8.08 -5.69
CA SER A 10 -1.41 -7.66 -5.08
C SER A 10 -2.39 -7.08 -6.10
N ALA A 11 -2.22 -7.38 -7.39
CA ALA A 11 -3.15 -6.95 -8.44
C ALA A 11 -4.24 -8.01 -8.61
N ILE A 12 -5.47 -7.54 -8.80
CA ILE A 12 -6.53 -8.36 -9.40
C ILE A 12 -6.46 -8.14 -10.91
N THR A 13 -6.14 -9.21 -11.65
CA THR A 13 -6.11 -9.21 -13.11
C THR A 13 -7.31 -9.96 -13.68
N LEU A 14 -7.74 -9.54 -14.87
CA LEU A 14 -8.86 -10.16 -15.58
C LEU A 14 -8.37 -10.74 -16.89
N LYS A 15 -8.78 -11.97 -17.18
CA LYS A 15 -8.60 -12.63 -18.47
C LYS A 15 -9.94 -13.15 -18.96
N ASP A 16 -10.30 -12.79 -20.19
CA ASP A 16 -11.58 -13.17 -20.80
C ASP A 16 -12.80 -12.83 -19.92
N GLY A 17 -12.71 -11.72 -19.16
CA GLY A 17 -13.75 -11.27 -18.25
C GLY A 17 -13.78 -11.98 -16.88
N VAL A 18 -12.84 -12.89 -16.62
CA VAL A 18 -12.76 -13.66 -15.37
C VAL A 18 -11.55 -13.23 -14.56
N VAL A 19 -11.73 -13.09 -13.24
CA VAL A 19 -10.63 -12.81 -12.30
C VAL A 19 -9.65 -14.00 -12.29
N GLU A 20 -8.35 -13.73 -12.42
CA GLU A 20 -7.33 -14.78 -12.45
C GLU A 20 -6.91 -15.24 -11.04
N GLN A 21 -6.89 -14.33 -10.05
CA GLN A 21 -6.51 -14.64 -8.67
C GLN A 21 -7.69 -15.18 -7.86
N SER A 22 -7.50 -16.32 -7.19
CA SER A 22 -8.54 -17.06 -6.47
C SER A 22 -8.34 -17.10 -4.95
N ASN A 23 -7.12 -16.86 -4.43
CA ASN A 23 -6.80 -16.96 -3.01
C ASN A 23 -5.51 -16.19 -2.62
N PHE A 24 -5.11 -16.19 -1.35
CA PHE A 24 -3.87 -15.54 -0.90
C PHE A 24 -2.56 -16.24 -1.31
N SER A 25 -2.67 -17.36 -2.04
CA SER A 25 -1.53 -17.99 -2.71
C SER A 25 -1.20 -17.34 -4.05
N ASP A 26 -2.19 -16.73 -4.72
CA ASP A 26 -2.05 -16.07 -6.02
C ASP A 26 -2.34 -14.56 -5.97
N TYR A 27 -2.87 -14.06 -4.85
CA TYR A 27 -2.99 -12.64 -4.51
C TYR A 27 -2.13 -12.27 -3.30
N THR A 28 -1.11 -11.43 -3.50
CA THR A 28 -0.19 -11.02 -2.44
C THR A 28 -0.89 -10.12 -1.42
N VAL A 29 -0.74 -10.47 -0.14
CA VAL A 29 -1.06 -9.61 1.00
C VAL A 29 0.17 -9.47 1.88
N ALA A 30 0.42 -8.27 2.40
CA ALA A 30 1.50 -8.05 3.36
C ALA A 30 1.37 -9.00 4.55
N ARG A 31 2.49 -9.63 4.91
CA ARG A 31 2.65 -10.55 6.03
C ARG A 31 3.40 -9.87 7.16
N ILE A 32 3.47 -10.55 8.32
CA ILE A 32 4.18 -10.03 9.49
C ILE A 32 5.66 -9.72 9.20
N THR A 33 6.27 -10.46 8.28
CA THR A 33 7.67 -10.27 7.84
C THR A 33 7.88 -9.08 6.92
N ASP A 34 6.81 -8.55 6.32
CA ASP A 34 6.89 -7.42 5.38
C ASP A 34 6.75 -6.07 6.10
N VAL A 35 6.26 -6.08 7.34
CA VAL A 35 5.97 -4.87 8.11
C VAL A 35 7.27 -4.36 8.75
N PRO A 36 7.74 -3.16 8.40
CA PRO A 36 8.87 -2.54 9.08
C PRO A 36 8.46 -2.05 10.47
N GLU A 37 9.44 -1.67 11.28
CA GLU A 37 9.17 -0.84 12.46
C GLU A 37 8.49 0.48 12.02
N PHE A 38 7.47 0.90 12.76
CA PHE A 38 6.71 2.12 12.46
C PHE A 38 6.30 2.82 13.75
N ASP A 39 6.17 4.14 13.65
CA ASP A 39 5.72 5.00 14.74
C ASP A 39 4.33 5.58 14.45
N ILE A 40 3.61 5.90 15.52
CA ILE A 40 2.32 6.59 15.46
C ILE A 40 2.46 7.89 16.25
N HIS A 41 2.15 9.01 15.58
CA HIS A 41 2.10 10.33 16.21
C HIS A 41 0.68 10.89 16.13
N ILE A 42 0.10 11.21 17.27
CA ILE A 42 -1.21 11.85 17.35
C ILE A 42 -1.00 13.35 17.52
N VAL A 43 -1.46 14.14 16.55
CA VAL A 43 -1.37 15.60 16.60
C VAL A 43 -2.57 16.15 17.41
N PRO A 44 -2.35 17.00 18.43
CA PRO A 44 -3.44 17.58 19.21
C PRO A 44 -4.42 18.40 18.35
N SER A 45 -5.72 18.29 18.65
CA SER A 45 -6.79 19.06 18.01
C SER A 45 -7.83 19.47 19.04
N ALA A 46 -8.39 20.68 18.90
CA ALA A 46 -9.52 21.18 19.70
C ALA A 46 -10.87 21.00 18.99
N GLU A 47 -10.87 20.53 17.74
CA GLU A 47 -12.09 20.27 16.96
C GLU A 47 -12.83 19.02 17.47
N PRO A 48 -14.15 18.92 17.24
CA PRO A 48 -14.90 17.70 17.53
C PRO A 48 -14.27 16.47 16.83
N PRO A 49 -14.31 15.29 17.45
CA PRO A 49 -13.72 14.09 16.87
C PRO A 49 -14.41 13.70 15.56
N THR A 50 -13.61 13.28 14.59
CA THR A 50 -14.06 12.77 13.29
C THR A 50 -13.65 11.31 13.09
N GLY A 51 -14.06 10.71 11.97
CA GLY A 51 -13.63 9.34 11.62
C GLY A 51 -12.11 9.25 11.39
N MET A 52 -11.49 8.20 11.92
CA MET A 52 -10.04 7.95 11.83
C MET A 52 -9.67 6.58 11.21
N GLY A 53 -10.65 5.79 10.76
CA GLY A 53 -10.40 4.47 10.15
C GLY A 53 -9.72 4.53 8.78
N GLU A 54 -10.03 5.53 7.98
CA GLU A 54 -9.50 5.70 6.62
C GLU A 54 -8.30 6.64 6.49
N PRO A 55 -8.16 7.77 7.24
CA PRO A 55 -7.11 8.77 6.98
C PRO A 55 -5.67 8.23 7.00
N GLY A 56 -5.39 7.14 7.72
CA GLY A 56 -4.07 6.49 7.70
C GLY A 56 -3.76 5.69 6.43
N LEU A 57 -4.76 5.38 5.60
CA LEU A 57 -4.59 4.54 4.41
C LEU A 57 -4.06 5.33 3.18
N PRO A 58 -4.70 6.42 2.72
CA PRO A 58 -4.28 7.15 1.51
C PRO A 58 -2.82 7.64 1.51
N PRO A 59 -2.24 8.13 2.62
CA PRO A 59 -0.87 8.67 2.59
C PRO A 59 0.23 7.63 2.38
N LEU A 60 -0.05 6.35 2.61
CA LEU A 60 1.01 5.34 2.63
C LEU A 60 1.61 5.07 1.23
N ALA A 61 0.79 4.82 0.22
CA ALA A 61 1.26 4.51 -1.13
C ALA A 61 2.15 5.64 -1.74
N PRO A 62 1.78 6.93 -1.68
CA PRO A 62 2.65 7.99 -2.17
C PRO A 62 3.92 8.17 -1.32
N ALA A 63 3.86 7.97 0.01
CA ALA A 63 5.06 7.99 0.85
C ALA A 63 6.05 6.88 0.44
N PHE A 64 5.54 5.68 0.19
CA PHE A 64 6.33 4.54 -0.30
C PHE A 64 6.92 4.85 -1.69
N ALA A 65 6.12 5.34 -2.63
CA ALA A 65 6.59 5.71 -3.98
C ALA A 65 7.70 6.77 -3.93
N ASN A 66 7.57 7.78 -3.06
CA ASN A 66 8.58 8.82 -2.87
C ASN A 66 9.88 8.26 -2.28
N ALA A 67 9.80 7.29 -1.35
CA ALA A 67 10.98 6.61 -0.82
C ALA A 67 11.73 5.85 -1.92
N ILE A 68 11.02 5.08 -2.76
CA ILE A 68 11.63 4.38 -3.90
C ILE A 68 12.21 5.36 -4.92
N ALA A 69 11.50 6.44 -5.23
CA ALA A 69 11.98 7.47 -6.15
C ALA A 69 13.27 8.13 -5.64
N ARG A 70 13.36 8.39 -4.32
CA ARG A 70 14.56 8.93 -3.68
C ARG A 70 15.75 7.97 -3.75
N LEU A 71 15.51 6.66 -3.61
CA LEU A 71 16.55 5.63 -3.66
C LEU A 71 17.03 5.31 -5.08
N THR A 72 16.14 5.38 -6.07
CA THR A 72 16.39 4.86 -7.42
C THR A 72 16.46 5.95 -8.50
N GLY A 73 16.01 7.16 -8.20
CA GLY A 73 15.80 8.23 -9.19
C GLY A 73 14.59 8.00 -10.10
N LYS A 74 13.81 6.92 -9.90
CA LYS A 74 12.69 6.54 -10.78
C LYS A 74 11.35 6.68 -10.05
N PRO A 75 10.47 7.60 -10.47
CA PRO A 75 9.16 7.75 -9.84
C PRO A 75 8.22 6.61 -10.23
N LEU A 76 7.56 6.02 -9.23
CA LEU A 76 6.50 5.03 -9.43
C LEU A 76 5.14 5.72 -9.52
N ARG A 77 4.32 5.31 -10.49
CA ARG A 77 3.01 5.93 -10.79
C ARG A 77 1.87 4.93 -10.94
N GLN A 78 2.14 3.64 -10.85
CA GLN A 78 1.17 2.57 -11.04
C GLN A 78 1.28 1.58 -9.89
N LEU A 79 0.15 1.25 -9.27
CA LEU A 79 0.03 0.20 -8.27
C LEU A 79 -0.42 -1.13 -8.93
N PRO A 80 -0.05 -2.28 -8.34
CA PRO A 80 1.02 -2.43 -7.34
C PRO A 80 2.37 -2.03 -7.94
N PHE A 81 3.33 -1.68 -7.08
CA PHE A 81 4.62 -1.19 -7.55
C PHE A 81 5.47 -2.33 -8.12
N ASN A 82 6.02 -2.11 -9.32
CA ASN A 82 7.08 -2.94 -9.85
C ASN A 82 8.42 -2.45 -9.28
N LEU A 83 9.07 -3.28 -8.47
CA LEU A 83 10.30 -2.96 -7.72
C LEU A 83 11.56 -3.61 -8.32
N THR A 84 11.42 -4.39 -9.40
CA THR A 84 12.52 -4.96 -10.20
C THR A 84 12.76 -4.12 -11.45
#